data_AF-A0AAW2R1J0-F1
#
_entry.id   AF-A0AAW2R1J0-F1
#
_cell.length_a   1.000
_cell.length_b   1.000
_cell.length_c   1.000
_cell.angle_alpha   90.00
_cell.angle_beta   90.00
_cell.angle_gamma   90.00
#
_symmetry.space_group_name_H-M   'P 1'
#
loop_
_entity.id
_entity.type
_entity.pdbx_description
1 polymer ?
#
loop_
_entity_poly.entity_id
_entity_poly.type
_entity_poly.pdbx_seq_one_letter_code
_entity_poly.pdbx_strand_id
1 'polypeptide(L)'
;MVQPIASDHNRKLSRIPFSFSAPVRKQQEIPKTELSIFSIRQKEGESLKDYLQRFNTVALEVASATQEVKASAFVQGLMDGDFFKLLAKKPATKFDVFLARAAKYINIEDAQASKREGR
;
A
#
# COMPACT_ATOMS: atom_id res chain seq x y z
N MET A 1 -69.02 42.52 -22.08
CA MET A 1 -68.44 43.87 -21.97
C MET A 1 -66.93 43.73 -21.80
N VAL A 2 -66.19 44.32 -22.74
CA VAL A 2 -64.84 44.92 -22.67
C VAL A 2 -63.82 44.42 -21.61
N GLN A 3 -62.65 43.95 -22.11
CA GLN A 3 -61.32 43.93 -21.44
C GLN A 3 -60.83 45.40 -21.16
N PRO A 4 -59.70 45.77 -20.47
CA PRO A 4 -58.38 45.11 -20.58
C PRO A 4 -57.19 45.42 -19.57
N ILE A 5 -56.02 44.81 -19.85
CA ILE A 5 -54.56 45.10 -19.58
C ILE A 5 -54.00 45.69 -18.25
N ALA A 6 -52.94 45.04 -17.73
CA ALA A 6 -51.55 45.54 -17.59
C ALA A 6 -50.64 44.40 -17.07
N SER A 7 -49.50 44.07 -17.73
CA SER A 7 -48.12 44.46 -17.34
C SER A 7 -47.81 44.20 -15.85
N ASP A 8 -46.73 43.59 -15.39
CA ASP A 8 -45.36 43.60 -15.89
C ASP A 8 -44.52 42.71 -14.94
N HIS A 9 -43.53 41.99 -15.48
CA HIS A 9 -42.21 41.69 -14.89
C HIS A 9 -42.08 41.33 -13.39
N ASN A 10 -41.59 40.11 -13.07
CA ASN A 10 -40.25 39.96 -12.45
C ASN A 10 -39.79 38.48 -12.34
N ARG A 11 -38.59 38.20 -12.86
CA ARG A 11 -37.78 37.02 -12.55
C ARG A 11 -37.40 37.01 -11.06
N LYS A 12 -37.57 35.89 -10.36
CA LYS A 12 -36.61 35.47 -9.32
C LYS A 12 -36.42 33.96 -9.34
N LEU A 13 -35.45 33.52 -10.13
CA LEU A 13 -34.77 32.23 -9.95
C LEU A 13 -34.04 32.27 -8.62
N SER A 14 -34.59 31.66 -7.58
CA SER A 14 -33.85 31.37 -6.35
C SER A 14 -32.95 30.17 -6.58
N ARG A 15 -31.67 30.46 -6.87
CA ARG A 15 -30.57 29.48 -6.81
C ARG A 15 -30.44 28.97 -5.37
N ILE A 16 -30.81 27.73 -5.13
CA ILE A 16 -30.39 27.01 -3.93
C ILE A 16 -28.94 26.57 -4.16
N PRO A 17 -27.94 27.01 -3.38
CA PRO A 17 -26.63 26.38 -3.43
C PRO A 17 -26.79 24.97 -2.84
N PHE A 18 -26.66 23.96 -3.70
CA PHE A 18 -26.57 22.56 -3.30
C PHE A 18 -25.21 22.36 -2.61
N SER A 19 -25.14 22.71 -1.33
CA SER A 19 -23.98 22.40 -0.49
C SER A 19 -23.96 20.89 -0.25
N PHE A 20 -23.24 20.17 -1.10
CA PHE A 20 -22.93 18.76 -0.86
C PHE A 20 -21.86 18.69 0.23
N SER A 21 -22.26 18.59 1.50
CA SER A 21 -21.36 18.06 2.52
C SER A 21 -21.20 16.57 2.25
N ALA A 22 -20.19 16.22 1.46
CA ALA A 22 -19.73 14.85 1.41
C ALA A 22 -19.26 14.48 2.83
N PRO A 23 -19.74 13.38 3.44
CA PRO A 23 -19.04 12.84 4.60
C PRO A 23 -17.63 12.48 4.11
N VAL A 24 -16.61 13.14 4.69
CA VAL A 24 -15.23 12.67 4.59
C VAL A 24 -15.28 11.19 4.95
N ARG A 25 -14.94 10.33 3.98
CA ARG A 25 -14.83 8.90 4.21
C ARG A 25 -13.92 8.73 5.42
N LYS A 26 -14.49 8.32 6.56
CA LYS A 26 -13.68 7.73 7.63
C LYS A 26 -12.91 6.63 6.92
N GLN A 27 -11.60 6.77 6.90
CA GLN A 27 -10.69 5.76 6.39
C GLN A 27 -11.13 4.48 7.08
N GLN A 28 -11.78 3.59 6.32
CA GLN A 28 -12.25 2.34 6.86
C GLN A 28 -10.99 1.69 7.41
N GLU A 29 -10.91 1.52 8.73
CA GLU A 29 -9.94 0.61 9.30
C GLU A 29 -10.37 -0.75 8.78
N ILE A 30 -9.81 -1.12 7.63
CA ILE A 30 -9.93 -2.45 7.06
C ILE A 30 -9.58 -3.34 8.25
N PRO A 31 -10.48 -4.25 8.68
CA PRO A 31 -10.17 -5.16 9.77
C PRO A 31 -8.78 -5.72 9.52
N LYS A 32 -7.90 -5.71 10.53
CA LYS A 32 -6.52 -6.21 10.43
C LYS A 32 -6.56 -7.73 10.25
N THR A 33 -6.99 -8.16 9.07
CA THR A 33 -7.17 -9.54 8.64
C THR A 33 -5.91 -9.96 7.88
N GLU A 34 -5.71 -11.26 7.67
CA GLU A 34 -4.63 -11.80 6.82
C GLU A 34 -4.49 -11.09 5.47
N LEU A 35 -5.57 -10.55 4.92
CA LEU A 35 -5.57 -9.77 3.68
C LEU A 35 -4.76 -8.45 3.77
N SER A 36 -4.60 -7.87 4.97
CA SER A 36 -3.85 -6.62 5.14
C SER A 36 -2.36 -6.80 4.82
N ILE A 37 -1.79 -7.99 5.04
CA ILE A 37 -0.38 -8.27 4.74
C ILE A 37 -0.11 -8.34 3.23
N PHE A 38 -1.10 -8.74 2.43
CA PHE A 38 -1.02 -8.76 0.95
C PHE A 38 -1.13 -7.37 0.31
N SER A 39 -1.56 -6.37 1.08
CA SER A 39 -1.58 -4.98 0.62
C SER A 39 -0.18 -4.36 0.59
N ILE A 40 0.81 -4.99 1.25
CA ILE A 40 2.16 -4.45 1.38
C ILE A 40 2.99 -4.79 0.15
N ARG A 41 3.13 -3.81 -0.75
CA ARG A 41 3.99 -3.87 -1.94
C ARG A 41 5.29 -3.11 -1.70
N GLN A 42 6.38 -3.63 -2.24
CA GLN A 42 7.64 -2.92 -2.39
C GLN A 42 7.46 -1.82 -3.43
N LYS A 43 7.89 -0.60 -3.10
CA LYS A 43 7.77 0.57 -3.97
C LYS A 43 9.00 0.66 -4.87
N GLU A 44 8.86 1.36 -6.00
CA GLU A 44 10.00 1.68 -6.87
C GLU A 44 11.01 2.55 -6.10
N GLY A 45 12.29 2.19 -6.18
CA GLY A 45 13.37 2.86 -5.44
C GLY A 45 13.43 2.54 -3.94
N GLU A 46 12.53 1.72 -3.41
CA GLU A 46 12.57 1.30 -2.01
C GLU A 46 13.56 0.15 -1.80
N SER A 47 14.46 0.32 -0.83
CA SER A 47 15.40 -0.73 -0.45
C SER A 47 14.67 -1.96 0.10
N LEU A 48 15.28 -3.14 -0.04
CA LEU A 48 14.72 -4.37 0.54
C LEU A 48 14.57 -4.26 2.06
N LYS A 49 15.45 -3.50 2.72
CA LYS A 49 15.44 -3.25 4.16
C LYS A 49 14.21 -2.47 4.59
N ASP A 50 13.89 -1.38 3.91
CA ASP A 50 12.74 -0.53 4.24
C ASP A 50 11.43 -1.28 4.00
N TYR A 51 11.35 -2.01 2.87
CA TYR A 51 10.22 -2.89 2.58
C TYR A 51 10.03 -3.94 3.68
N LEU A 52 11.12 -4.61 4.08
CA LEU A 52 11.09 -5.64 5.09
C LEU A 52 10.64 -5.11 6.46
N GLN A 53 11.07 -3.90 6.84
CA GLN A 53 10.61 -3.26 8.07
C GLN A 53 9.11 -3.01 8.06
N ARG A 54 8.56 -2.42 6.98
CA ARG A 54 7.11 -2.20 6.86
C ARG A 54 6.33 -3.51 6.89
N PHE A 55 6.83 -4.52 6.16
CA PHE A 55 6.20 -5.83 6.12
C PHE A 55 6.16 -6.47 7.51
N ASN A 56 7.28 -6.45 8.25
CA ASN A 56 7.36 -7.01 9.59
C ASN A 56 6.42 -6.31 10.58
N THR A 57 6.29 -4.98 10.53
CA THR A 57 5.33 -4.24 11.37
C THR A 57 3.91 -4.78 11.18
N VAL A 58 3.47 -4.93 9.94
CA VAL A 58 2.13 -5.44 9.64
C VAL A 58 2.01 -6.94 9.96
N ALA A 59 3.06 -7.72 9.69
CA ALA A 59 3.10 -9.16 9.99
C ALA A 59 3.02 -9.48 11.50
N LEU A 60 3.51 -8.57 12.35
CA LEU A 60 3.38 -8.67 13.81
C LEU A 60 1.97 -8.32 14.29
N GLU A 61 1.32 -7.35 13.65
CA GLU A 61 -0.07 -6.99 13.95
C GLU A 61 -1.05 -8.09 13.55
N VAL A 62 -0.74 -8.86 12.51
CA VAL A 62 -1.55 -9.99 12.05
C VAL A 62 -0.98 -11.31 12.60
N ALA A 63 -1.04 -11.46 13.92
CA ALA A 63 -0.57 -12.67 14.61
C ALA A 63 -1.32 -13.95 14.18
N SER A 64 -2.55 -13.83 13.67
CA SER A 64 -3.35 -14.94 13.15
C SER A 64 -2.80 -15.53 11.84
N ALA A 65 -2.02 -14.78 11.06
CA ALA A 65 -1.48 -15.25 9.80
C ALA A 65 -0.42 -16.33 10.03
N THR A 66 -0.55 -17.47 9.33
CA THR A 66 0.46 -18.54 9.38
C THR A 66 1.76 -18.11 8.70
N GLN A 67 2.84 -18.86 8.95
CA GLN A 67 4.15 -18.59 8.35
C GLN A 67 4.11 -18.69 6.82
N GLU A 68 3.27 -19.58 6.28
CA GLU A 68 3.05 -19.79 4.85
C GLU A 68 2.30 -18.61 4.22
N VAL A 69 1.31 -18.06 4.92
CA VAL A 69 0.58 -16.85 4.48
C VAL A 69 1.52 -15.66 4.45
N LYS A 70 2.32 -15.47 5.51
CA LYS A 70 3.33 -14.40 5.58
C LYS A 70 4.38 -14.54 4.47
N ALA A 71 4.89 -15.74 4.23
CA ALA A 71 5.81 -16.03 3.14
C ALA A 71 5.19 -15.71 1.77
N SER A 72 3.96 -16.13 1.52
CA SER A 72 3.26 -15.90 0.24
C SER A 72 3.02 -14.41 0.00
N ALA A 73 2.54 -13.69 1.00
CA ALA A 73 2.33 -12.25 0.92
C ALA A 73 3.63 -11.48 0.69
N PHE A 74 4.72 -11.90 1.35
CA PHE A 74 6.05 -11.31 1.17
C PHE A 74 6.53 -11.46 -0.27
N VAL A 75 6.50 -12.68 -0.83
CA VAL A 75 6.92 -12.93 -2.22
C VAL A 75 6.04 -12.19 -3.21
N GLN A 76 4.72 -12.15 -2.98
CA GLN A 76 3.80 -11.44 -3.86
C GLN A 76 4.03 -9.92 -3.81
N GLY A 77 4.42 -9.41 -2.64
CA GLY A 77 4.66 -7.99 -2.43
C GLY A 77 6.01 -7.48 -2.92
N LEU A 78 6.98 -8.37 -3.20
CA LEU A 78 8.27 -7.99 -3.74
C LEU A 78 8.16 -7.48 -5.17
N MET A 79 9.01 -6.50 -5.49
CA MET A 79 9.19 -6.06 -6.86
C MET A 79 10.12 -7.04 -7.60
N ASP A 80 9.95 -7.14 -8.92
CA ASP A 80 10.83 -7.92 -9.79
C ASP A 80 12.26 -7.35 -9.71
N GLY A 81 13.11 -8.04 -8.95
CA GLY A 81 14.48 -7.61 -8.67
C GLY A 81 15.40 -8.80 -8.39
N ASP A 82 16.66 -8.53 -8.08
CA ASP A 82 17.65 -9.60 -7.90
C ASP A 82 17.36 -10.48 -6.69
N PHE A 83 16.76 -9.91 -5.65
CA PHE A 83 16.27 -10.69 -4.51
C PHE A 83 15.08 -11.60 -4.88
N PHE A 84 14.12 -11.11 -5.67
CA PHE A 84 13.02 -11.94 -6.17
C PHE A 84 13.54 -13.11 -7.01
N LYS A 85 14.50 -12.85 -7.92
CA LYS A 85 15.16 -13.90 -8.72
C LYS A 85 15.89 -14.93 -7.84
N LEU A 86 16.52 -14.49 -6.75
CA LEU A 86 17.17 -15.39 -5.79
C LEU A 86 16.15 -16.33 -5.11
N LEU A 87 14.98 -15.80 -4.75
CA LEU A 87 13.90 -16.58 -4.16
C LEU A 87 13.26 -17.52 -5.17
N ALA A 88 13.11 -17.12 -6.43
CA ALA A 88 12.61 -17.98 -7.50
C ALA A 88 13.54 -19.18 -7.75
N LYS A 89 14.86 -18.97 -7.70
CA LYS A 89 15.86 -20.05 -7.85
C LYS A 89 15.87 -21.03 -6.69
N LYS A 90 15.58 -20.54 -5.48
CA LYS A 90 15.55 -21.35 -4.26
C LYS A 90 14.26 -21.01 -3.52
N PRO A 91 13.13 -21.67 -3.81
CA PRO A 91 11.91 -21.37 -3.08
C PRO A 91 12.11 -21.62 -1.59
N ALA A 92 11.48 -20.78 -0.77
CA ALA A 92 11.37 -20.98 0.66
C ALA A 92 9.89 -21.07 1.01
N THR A 93 9.54 -21.95 1.95
CA THR A 93 8.15 -22.16 2.38
C THR A 93 7.86 -21.50 3.73
N LYS A 94 8.90 -21.21 4.52
CA LYS A 94 8.80 -20.63 5.86
C LYS A 94 9.29 -19.19 5.85
N PHE A 95 8.52 -18.29 6.48
CA PHE A 95 8.84 -16.87 6.58
C PHE A 95 10.23 -16.61 7.19
N ASP A 96 10.62 -17.33 8.24
CA ASP A 96 11.94 -17.20 8.88
C ASP A 96 13.11 -17.40 7.90
N VAL A 97 12.94 -18.29 6.92
CA VAL A 97 13.95 -18.52 5.88
C VAL A 97 14.04 -17.33 4.93
N PHE A 98 12.92 -16.66 4.64
CA PHE A 98 12.93 -15.40 3.88
C PHE A 98 13.64 -14.29 4.65
N LEU A 99 13.34 -14.14 5.94
CA LEU A 99 14.00 -13.15 6.81
C LEU A 99 15.53 -13.34 6.84
N ALA A 100 15.99 -14.58 7.05
CA ALA A 100 17.41 -14.89 7.07
C ALA A 100 18.11 -14.58 5.74
N ARG A 101 17.44 -14.86 4.61
CA ARG A 101 17.98 -14.56 3.28
C ARG A 101 17.96 -13.07 2.95
N ALA A 102 16.91 -12.37 3.34
CA ALA A 102 16.81 -10.92 3.18
C ALA A 102 17.92 -10.23 3.98
N ALA A 103 18.13 -10.62 5.24
CA ALA A 103 19.22 -10.10 6.07
C ALA A 103 20.60 -10.35 5.43
N LYS A 104 20.83 -11.57 4.91
CA LYS A 104 22.08 -11.88 4.20
C LYS A 104 22.25 -11.04 2.94
N TYR A 105 21.18 -10.82 2.18
CA TYR A 105 21.21 -10.01 0.97
C TYR A 105 21.53 -8.55 1.29
N ILE A 106 20.84 -7.96 2.27
CA ILE A 106 21.07 -6.59 2.74
C ILE A 106 22.54 -6.41 3.18
N ASN A 107 23.09 -7.35 3.95
CA ASN A 107 24.50 -7.28 4.34
C ASN A 107 25.48 -7.30 3.15
N ILE A 108 25.17 -8.07 2.10
CA ILE A 108 25.99 -8.12 0.88
C ILE A 108 25.86 -6.79 0.11
N GLU A 109 24.65 -6.27 -0.01
CA GLU A 109 24.36 -5.00 -0.68
C GLU A 109 25.06 -3.83 0.02
N ASP A 110 24.95 -3.73 1.35
CA ASP A 110 25.64 -2.73 2.18
C ASP A 110 27.16 -2.83 2.03
N ALA A 111 27.73 -4.04 2.08
CA ALA A 111 29.18 -4.24 1.91
C ALA A 111 29.67 -3.87 0.50
N GLN A 112 28.84 -4.05 -0.53
CA GLN A 112 29.14 -3.62 -1.89
C GLN A 112 29.06 -2.09 -2.04
N ALA A 113 28.10 -1.45 -1.38
CA ALA A 113 27.98 0.01 -1.37
C ALA A 113 29.20 0.65 -0.72
N SER A 114 29.64 0.17 0.46
CA SER A 114 30.83 0.71 1.15
C SER A 114 32.13 0.54 0.34
N LYS A 115 32.23 -0.49 -0.51
CA LYS A 115 33.39 -0.65 -1.41
C LYS A 115 33.42 0.33 -2.58
N ARG A 116 32.28 0.94 -2.94
CA ARG A 116 32.17 1.88 -4.06
C ARG A 116 32.46 3.32 -3.67
N GLU A 117 32.24 3.69 -2.41
CA GLU A 117 32.54 5.03 -1.87
C GLU A 117 34.04 5.24 -1.54
N GLY A 118 34.83 4.17 -1.46
CA GLY A 118 36.27 4.24 -1.21
C GLY A 118 37.14 4.35 -2.48
N ARG A 119 36.62 4.88 -3.59
CA ARG A 119 37.32 4.94 -4.88
C ARG A 119 37.50 6.36 -5.40
#